data_AF-A0A813ICU3-F1
#
_entry.id   AF-A0A813ICU3-F1
#
_cell.length_a   1.000
_cell.length_b   1.000
_cell.length_c   1.000
_cell.angle_alpha   90.00
_cell.angle_beta   90.00
_cell.angle_gamma   90.00
#
_symmetry.space_group_name_H-M   'P 1'
#
loop_
_entity.id
_entity.type
_entity.pdbx_description
1 polymer ?
#
loop_
_entity_poly.entity_id
_entity_poly.type
_entity_poly.pdbx_seq_one_letter_code
_entity_poly.pdbx_strand_id
1 'polypeptide(L)'
;MSEKEACAAQCTKDQASFEATDADLNGAIAGLTGAMDKLSAAASTAAAPGLFLQLTPNVGVERALAMAQAMGFMGETQRTEMSAFLQSPRSNEDGQEKNKADYEFQSSGIVATLEKLLEQFTEESTGATAEWEKTEKSCEDIAATKTQEIEDNKGALDSAEGDASTLKGRNLRQQAVFAGLREDHQGGHHLLYLEEVKENCEVRAADFKQRSELRANEIQAMDTAKSVLKDKLQSLDETG
;
A
#
# COMPACT_ATOMS: atom_id res chain seq x y z
N MET A 1 2.97 16.94 -0.16
CA MET A 1 2.41 15.95 0.78
C MET A 1 2.17 14.69 -0.02
N SER A 2 2.79 13.58 0.37
CA SER A 2 2.45 12.29 -0.23
C SER A 2 1.02 11.89 0.18
N GLU A 3 0.33 11.08 -0.62
CA GLU A 3 -1.03 10.60 -0.29
C GLU A 3 -1.07 9.89 1.08
N LYS A 4 0.02 9.20 1.45
CA LYS A 4 0.20 8.56 2.75
C LYS A 4 0.22 9.57 3.91
N GLU A 5 0.95 10.68 3.75
CA GLU A 5 1.00 11.75 4.76
C GLU A 5 -0.37 12.44 4.92
N ALA A 6 -1.08 12.66 3.82
CA ALA A 6 -2.42 13.24 3.86
C ALA A 6 -3.42 12.32 4.59
N CYS A 7 -3.36 11.01 4.33
CA CYS A 7 -4.18 10.03 5.03
C CYS A 7 -3.87 9.97 6.53
N ALA A 8 -2.58 9.93 6.91
CA ALA A 8 -2.18 9.94 8.32
C ALA A 8 -2.61 11.23 9.04
N ALA A 9 -2.51 12.38 8.36
CA ALA A 9 -2.97 13.65 8.91
C ALA A 9 -4.49 13.68 9.12
N GLN A 10 -5.25 13.03 8.24
CA GLN A 10 -6.71 12.92 8.40
C GLN A 10 -7.07 11.98 9.56
N CYS A 11 -6.43 10.81 9.65
CA CYS A 11 -6.67 9.85 10.74
C CYS A 11 -6.37 10.43 12.13
N THR A 12 -5.29 11.20 12.26
CA THR A 12 -4.95 11.88 13.53
C THR A 12 -5.95 12.98 13.88
N LYS A 13 -6.49 13.69 12.88
CA LYS A 13 -7.54 14.68 13.08
C LYS A 13 -8.86 14.02 13.52
N ASP A 14 -9.21 12.89 12.90
CA ASP A 14 -10.43 12.15 13.22
C ASP A 14 -10.32 11.55 14.63
N GLN A 15 -9.15 11.04 15.01
CA GLN A 15 -8.86 10.59 16.39
C GLN A 15 -9.07 11.71 17.40
N ALA A 16 -8.45 12.88 17.17
CA ALA A 16 -8.59 14.02 18.08
C ALA A 16 -10.05 14.51 18.19
N SER A 17 -10.82 14.42 17.09
CA SER A 17 -12.24 14.79 17.07
C SER A 17 -13.09 13.78 17.85
N PHE A 18 -12.78 12.49 17.72
CA PHE A 18 -13.41 11.43 18.50
C PHE A 18 -13.09 11.57 19.99
N GLU A 19 -11.82 11.70 20.38
CA GLU A 19 -11.39 11.86 21.78
C GLU A 19 -12.06 13.06 22.46
N ALA A 20 -12.20 14.18 21.74
CA ALA A 20 -12.92 15.35 22.24
C ALA A 20 -14.41 15.05 22.45
N THR A 21 -15.05 14.37 21.50
CA THR A 21 -16.46 14.00 21.56
C THR A 21 -16.72 12.98 22.68
N ASP A 22 -15.88 11.96 22.79
CA ASP A 22 -15.95 10.93 23.82
C ASP A 22 -15.75 11.53 25.23
N ALA A 23 -14.78 12.43 25.40
CA ALA A 23 -14.58 13.13 26.66
C ALA A 23 -15.81 13.98 27.06
N ASP A 24 -16.45 14.64 26.08
CA ASP A 24 -17.66 15.41 26.30
C ASP A 24 -18.87 14.54 26.68
N LEU A 25 -19.08 13.42 25.97
CA LEU A 25 -20.14 12.46 26.23
C LEU A 25 -19.96 11.79 27.61
N ASN A 26 -18.75 11.31 27.90
CA ASN A 26 -18.43 10.71 29.20
C ASN A 26 -18.55 11.72 30.35
N GLY A 27 -18.16 12.98 30.11
CA GLY A 27 -18.37 14.07 31.06
C GLY A 27 -19.85 14.33 31.33
N ALA A 28 -20.70 14.29 30.30
CA ALA A 28 -22.14 14.44 30.43
C ALA A 28 -22.77 13.26 31.20
N ILE A 29 -22.39 12.02 30.87
CA ILE A 29 -22.83 10.79 31.56
C ILE A 29 -22.46 10.87 33.04
N ALA A 30 -21.20 11.19 33.38
CA ALA A 30 -20.75 11.30 34.76
C ALA A 30 -21.50 12.42 35.52
N GLY A 31 -21.75 13.55 34.86
CA GLY A 31 -22.53 14.65 35.42
C GLY A 31 -23.98 14.26 35.74
N LEU A 32 -24.64 13.55 34.83
CA LEU A 32 -26.02 13.08 34.97
C LEU A 32 -26.13 11.98 36.06
N THR A 33 -25.25 10.99 36.05
CA THR A 33 -25.21 9.94 37.10
C THR A 33 -25.01 10.57 38.48
N GLY A 34 -24.05 11.49 38.61
CA GLY A 34 -23.81 12.17 39.89
C GLY A 34 -24.99 13.05 40.33
N ALA A 35 -25.77 13.61 39.40
CA ALA A 35 -27.00 14.34 39.72
C ALA A 35 -28.10 13.41 40.22
N MET A 36 -28.29 12.26 39.56
CA MET A 36 -29.24 11.23 39.97
C MET A 36 -28.93 10.68 41.36
N ASP A 37 -27.66 10.40 41.66
CA ASP A 37 -27.21 9.95 42.98
C ASP A 37 -27.52 10.99 44.07
N LYS A 38 -27.28 12.28 43.79
CA LYS A 38 -27.60 13.37 44.73
C LYS A 38 -29.11 13.53 44.92
N LEU A 39 -29.91 13.40 43.86
CA LEU A 39 -31.37 13.50 43.93
C LEU A 39 -32.00 12.32 44.70
N SER A 40 -31.49 11.10 44.52
CA SER A 40 -31.94 9.93 45.27
C SER A 40 -31.53 9.99 46.76
N ALA A 41 -30.34 10.51 47.07
CA ALA A 41 -29.91 10.78 48.44
C ALA A 41 -30.75 11.90 49.13
N ALA A 42 -31.15 12.92 48.38
CA ALA A 42 -32.05 13.98 48.87
C ALA A 42 -33.45 13.45 49.17
N ALA A 43 -33.98 12.52 48.37
CA ALA A 43 -35.30 11.91 48.59
C ALA A 43 -35.35 11.03 49.85
N SER A 44 -34.22 10.41 50.22
CA SER A 44 -34.11 9.48 51.36
C SER A 44 -33.80 10.16 52.70
N THR A 45 -33.49 11.46 52.72
CA THR A 45 -33.17 12.21 53.95
C THR A 45 -34.16 13.37 54.19
N ALA A 46 -34.52 13.62 55.45
CA ALA A 46 -35.36 14.78 55.83
C ALA A 46 -34.67 16.16 55.62
N ALA A 47 -33.52 16.18 54.95
CA ALA A 47 -32.69 17.35 54.65
C ALA A 47 -32.81 17.81 53.16
N ALA A 48 -33.89 17.43 52.49
CA ALA A 48 -34.20 17.76 51.09
C ALA A 48 -33.99 19.23 50.68
N PRO A 49 -34.26 20.26 51.52
CA PRO A 49 -34.07 21.66 51.10
C PRO A 49 -32.60 22.08 50.99
N GLY A 50 -31.71 21.54 51.84
CA GLY A 50 -30.30 21.94 51.91
C GLY A 50 -29.40 21.21 50.90
N LEU A 51 -29.76 19.98 50.52
CA LEU A 51 -29.01 19.18 49.53
C LEU A 51 -29.29 19.66 48.10
N PHE A 52 -30.46 20.27 47.87
CA PHE A 52 -30.81 20.87 46.58
C PHE A 52 -29.87 22.04 46.20
N LEU A 53 -29.47 22.85 47.19
CA LEU A 53 -28.45 23.91 47.04
C LEU A 53 -27.04 23.38 46.71
N GLN A 54 -26.82 22.05 46.76
CA GLN A 54 -25.56 21.41 46.37
C GLN A 54 -25.57 20.83 44.95
N LEU A 55 -26.70 20.90 44.24
CA LEU A 55 -26.76 20.65 42.79
C LEU A 55 -26.31 21.90 41.99
N THR A 56 -26.48 23.10 42.56
CA THR A 56 -26.16 24.39 41.94
C THR A 56 -24.69 24.70 41.62
N PRO A 57 -23.65 24.00 42.13
CA PRO A 57 -22.29 24.14 41.60
C PRO A 57 -21.88 23.00 40.66
N ASN A 58 -22.76 22.03 40.33
CA ASN A 58 -22.40 20.93 39.45
C ASN A 58 -22.39 21.39 37.98
N VAL A 59 -21.29 22.02 37.57
CA VAL A 59 -20.97 22.41 36.18
C VAL A 59 -21.22 21.28 35.17
N GLY A 60 -21.07 20.01 35.60
CA GLY A 60 -21.35 18.84 34.77
C GLY A 60 -22.82 18.69 34.36
N VAL A 61 -23.77 19.05 35.21
CA VAL A 61 -25.21 18.92 34.91
C VAL A 61 -25.66 20.01 33.94
N GLU A 62 -25.21 21.25 34.16
CA GLU A 62 -25.50 22.36 33.24
C GLU A 62 -24.90 22.11 31.85
N ARG A 63 -23.67 21.59 31.79
CA ARG A 63 -23.02 21.23 30.52
C ARG A 63 -23.72 20.08 29.81
N ALA A 64 -24.10 19.02 30.55
CA ALA A 64 -24.88 17.91 30.01
C ALA A 64 -26.25 18.39 29.48
N LEU A 65 -26.91 19.29 30.21
CA LEU A 65 -28.19 19.86 29.80
C LEU A 65 -28.03 20.72 28.53
N ALA A 66 -27.02 21.59 28.46
CA ALA A 66 -26.73 22.40 27.28
C ALA A 66 -26.42 21.53 26.05
N MET A 67 -25.63 20.46 26.25
CA MET A 67 -25.32 19.51 25.19
C MET A 67 -26.56 18.74 24.74
N ALA A 68 -27.40 18.28 25.66
CA ALA A 68 -28.68 17.65 25.34
C ALA A 68 -29.63 18.57 24.55
N GLN A 69 -29.60 19.89 24.81
CA GLN A 69 -30.34 20.86 23.99
C GLN A 69 -29.78 20.97 22.58
N ALA A 70 -28.44 21.02 22.44
CA ALA A 70 -27.77 21.10 21.15
C ALA A 70 -27.99 19.84 20.30
N MET A 71 -28.01 18.67 20.93
CA MET A 71 -28.26 17.37 20.31
C MET A 71 -29.76 17.08 20.09
N GLY A 72 -30.65 17.93 20.61
CA GLY A 72 -32.10 17.77 20.46
C GLY A 72 -32.71 16.67 21.33
N PHE A 73 -31.99 16.19 22.35
CA PHE A 73 -32.43 15.17 23.29
C PHE A 73 -33.55 15.64 24.24
N MET A 74 -33.69 16.96 24.42
CA MET A 74 -34.79 17.55 25.18
C MET A 74 -35.72 18.42 24.35
N GLY A 75 -37.03 18.23 24.56
CA GLY A 75 -38.08 19.13 24.11
C GLY A 75 -38.21 20.39 24.98
N GLU A 76 -39.03 21.33 24.52
CA GLU A 76 -39.23 22.65 25.16
C GLU A 76 -39.83 22.56 26.57
N THR A 77 -40.79 21.64 26.77
CA THR A 77 -41.40 21.38 28.09
C THR A 77 -40.38 20.89 29.10
N GLN A 78 -39.55 19.90 28.71
CA GLN A 78 -38.51 19.32 29.58
C GLN A 78 -37.46 20.37 29.97
N ARG A 79 -37.08 21.26 29.05
CA ARG A 79 -36.16 22.38 29.33
C ARG A 79 -36.75 23.33 30.36
N THR A 80 -38.03 23.67 30.20
CA THR A 80 -38.73 24.58 31.11
C THR A 80 -38.81 23.98 32.51
N GLU A 81 -39.19 22.70 32.63
CA GLU A 81 -39.27 21.99 33.90
C GLU A 81 -37.91 21.85 34.60
N MET A 82 -36.85 21.51 33.85
CA MET A 82 -35.50 21.41 34.41
C MET A 82 -34.98 22.77 34.88
N SER A 83 -35.21 23.83 34.11
CA SER A 83 -34.78 25.18 34.45
C SER A 83 -35.55 25.74 35.65
N ALA A 84 -36.87 25.53 35.70
CA ALA A 84 -37.71 25.93 36.82
C ALA A 84 -37.32 25.20 38.10
N PHE A 85 -36.97 23.92 38.02
CA PHE A 85 -36.46 23.18 39.15
C PHE A 85 -35.14 23.74 39.66
N LEU A 86 -34.13 23.88 38.79
CA LEU A 86 -32.81 24.42 39.15
C LEU A 86 -32.88 25.83 39.74
N GLN A 87 -33.87 26.64 39.33
CA GLN A 87 -34.07 28.01 39.79
C GLN A 87 -34.95 28.13 41.04
N SER A 88 -35.61 27.07 41.52
CA SER A 88 -36.57 27.18 42.60
C SER A 88 -35.88 27.12 43.97
N PRO A 89 -35.76 28.25 44.72
CA PRO A 89 -35.27 28.20 46.09
C PRO A 89 -36.36 27.56 46.97
N ARG A 90 -36.13 26.33 47.44
CA ARG A 90 -37.02 25.71 48.43
C ARG A 90 -36.80 26.39 49.79
N SER A 91 -37.69 27.30 50.14
CA SER A 91 -37.74 27.95 51.45
C SER A 91 -38.23 26.96 52.52
N ASN A 92 -37.53 26.93 53.66
CA ASN A 92 -37.81 26.06 54.81
C ASN A 92 -39.05 26.46 55.62
N GLU A 93 -39.95 27.29 55.08
CA GLU A 93 -41.00 27.98 55.86
C GLU A 93 -42.30 27.17 56.01
N ASP A 94 -42.58 26.21 55.12
CA ASP A 94 -43.73 25.32 55.22
C ASP A 94 -43.36 23.97 55.86
N GLY A 95 -44.26 23.37 56.64
CA GLY A 95 -43.99 22.18 57.45
C GLY A 95 -43.31 21.01 56.70
N GLN A 96 -42.45 20.27 57.42
CA GLN A 96 -41.56 19.21 56.88
C GLN A 96 -42.26 18.17 55.99
N GLU A 97 -43.50 17.78 56.29
CA GLU A 97 -44.25 16.76 55.52
C GLU A 97 -44.78 17.27 54.19
N LYS A 98 -45.27 18.52 54.15
CA LYS A 98 -45.79 19.13 52.92
C LYS A 98 -44.66 19.42 51.93
N ASN A 99 -43.54 19.92 52.46
CA ASN A 99 -42.33 20.15 51.68
C ASN A 99 -41.74 18.84 51.09
N LYS A 100 -41.91 17.71 51.78
CA LYS A 100 -41.49 16.40 51.26
C LYS A 100 -42.39 15.90 50.13
N ALA A 101 -43.71 16.00 50.27
CA ALA A 101 -44.66 15.58 49.23
C ALA A 101 -44.54 16.44 47.96
N ASP A 102 -44.41 17.76 48.11
CA ASP A 102 -44.20 18.69 46.99
C ASP A 102 -42.83 18.49 46.32
N TYR A 103 -41.79 18.11 47.10
CA TYR A 103 -40.49 17.70 46.57
C TYR A 103 -40.59 16.43 45.72
N GLU A 104 -41.17 15.38 46.28
CA GLU A 104 -41.25 14.05 45.65
C GLU A 104 -42.09 14.07 44.36
N PHE A 105 -43.19 14.83 44.36
CA PHE A 105 -44.00 15.06 43.18
C PHE A 105 -43.22 15.77 42.06
N GLN A 106 -42.51 16.86 42.39
CA GLN A 106 -41.77 17.65 41.41
C GLN A 106 -40.45 16.99 40.96
N SER A 107 -39.78 16.22 41.82
CA SER A 107 -38.54 15.54 41.48
C SER A 107 -38.75 14.33 40.57
N SER A 108 -39.92 13.67 40.64
CA SER A 108 -40.20 12.44 39.89
C SER A 108 -40.09 12.61 38.36
N GLY A 109 -40.69 13.65 37.79
CA GLY A 109 -40.62 13.94 36.35
C GLY A 109 -39.21 14.36 35.88
N ILE A 110 -38.43 14.96 36.79
CA ILE A 110 -37.07 15.43 36.52
C ILE A 110 -36.10 14.26 36.56
N VAL A 111 -36.24 13.36 37.53
CA VAL A 111 -35.49 12.11 37.58
C VAL A 111 -35.74 11.31 36.31
N ALA A 112 -36.99 11.16 35.88
CA ALA A 112 -37.31 10.48 34.62
C ALA A 112 -36.67 11.16 33.38
N THR A 113 -36.59 12.49 33.38
CA THR A 113 -35.93 13.22 32.29
C THR A 113 -34.40 13.02 32.32
N LEU A 114 -33.78 13.03 33.50
CA LEU A 114 -32.35 12.77 33.67
C LEU A 114 -31.97 11.33 33.30
N GLU A 115 -32.81 10.35 33.66
CA GLU A 115 -32.66 8.94 33.26
C GLU A 115 -32.70 8.78 31.75
N LYS A 116 -33.68 9.42 31.09
CA LYS A 116 -33.77 9.39 29.63
C LYS A 116 -32.56 10.03 28.96
N LEU A 117 -32.09 11.16 29.50
CA LEU A 117 -30.87 11.80 28.98
C LEU A 117 -29.65 10.90 29.16
N LEU A 118 -29.52 10.25 30.32
CA LEU A 118 -28.43 9.30 30.58
C LEU A 118 -28.44 8.16 29.55
N GLU A 119 -29.61 7.58 29.28
CA GLU A 119 -29.78 6.55 28.26
C GLU A 119 -29.35 7.07 26.88
N GLN A 120 -29.84 8.24 26.45
CA GLN A 120 -29.49 8.83 25.16
C GLN A 120 -28.00 9.17 25.02
N PHE A 121 -27.36 9.71 26.06
CA PHE A 121 -25.92 9.96 26.04
C PHE A 121 -25.09 8.67 26.01
N THR A 122 -25.56 7.62 26.68
CA THR A 122 -24.93 6.29 26.65
C THR A 122 -25.05 5.66 25.27
N GLU A 123 -26.22 5.76 24.64
CA GLU A 123 -26.44 5.33 23.25
C GLU A 123 -25.53 6.11 22.29
N GLU A 124 -25.43 7.43 22.43
CA GLU A 124 -24.53 8.22 21.58
C GLU A 124 -23.06 7.84 21.80
N SER A 125 -22.61 7.67 23.05
CA SER A 125 -21.23 7.29 23.36
C SER A 125 -20.88 5.92 22.79
N THR A 126 -21.77 4.94 22.93
CA THR A 126 -21.58 3.60 22.34
C THR A 126 -21.58 3.64 20.82
N GLY A 127 -22.47 4.43 20.21
CA GLY A 127 -22.50 4.66 18.76
C GLY A 127 -21.23 5.33 18.24
N ALA A 128 -20.78 6.41 18.89
CA ALA A 128 -19.56 7.12 18.55
C ALA A 128 -18.33 6.22 18.66
N THR A 129 -18.24 5.40 19.72
CA THR A 129 -17.16 4.42 19.89
C THR A 129 -17.16 3.39 18.77
N ALA A 130 -18.32 2.84 18.41
CA ALA A 130 -18.43 1.85 17.34
C ALA A 130 -18.08 2.42 15.95
N GLU A 131 -18.45 3.68 15.67
CA GLU A 131 -18.05 4.36 14.44
C GLU A 131 -16.56 4.70 14.43
N TRP A 132 -15.99 5.04 15.60
CA TRP A 132 -14.55 5.24 15.73
C TRP A 132 -13.77 3.96 15.47
N GLU A 133 -14.16 2.82 16.03
CA GLU A 133 -13.49 1.53 15.77
C GLU A 133 -13.44 1.18 14.27
N LYS A 134 -14.52 1.49 13.52
CA LYS A 134 -14.54 1.33 12.06
C LYS A 134 -13.58 2.30 11.36
N THR A 135 -13.54 3.55 11.82
CA THR A 135 -12.69 4.60 11.26
C THR A 135 -11.21 4.30 11.52
N GLU A 136 -10.86 3.91 12.75
CA GLU A 136 -9.53 3.49 13.18
C GLU A 136 -9.05 2.31 12.32
N LYS A 137 -9.88 1.27 12.18
CA LYS A 137 -9.56 0.12 11.33
C LYS A 137 -9.35 0.52 9.87
N SER A 138 -10.21 1.38 9.33
CA SER A 138 -10.04 1.89 7.97
C SER A 138 -8.73 2.66 7.81
N CYS A 139 -8.32 3.43 8.82
CA CYS A 139 -7.06 4.15 8.85
C CYS A 139 -5.85 3.20 8.84
N GLU A 140 -5.89 2.14 9.65
CA GLU A 140 -4.86 1.09 9.67
C GLU A 140 -4.76 0.36 8.33
N ASP A 141 -5.89 -0.05 7.76
CA ASP A 141 -5.97 -0.78 6.49
C ASP A 141 -5.41 0.06 5.33
N ILE A 142 -5.75 1.36 5.27
CA ILE A 142 -5.21 2.27 4.26
C ILE A 142 -3.71 2.47 4.45
N ALA A 143 -3.25 2.64 5.69
CA ALA A 143 -1.82 2.81 5.98
C ALA A 143 -1.00 1.57 5.58
N ALA A 144 -1.51 0.37 5.87
CA ALA A 144 -0.91 -0.89 5.48
C ALA A 144 -0.87 -1.04 3.96
N THR A 145 -2.01 -0.83 3.29
CA THR A 145 -2.13 -0.90 1.83
C THR A 145 -1.17 0.06 1.13
N LYS A 146 -1.13 1.33 1.57
CA LYS A 146 -0.22 2.32 0.99
C LYS A 146 1.25 2.01 1.25
N THR A 147 1.57 1.37 2.36
CA THR A 147 2.94 0.93 2.64
C THR A 147 3.34 -0.21 1.71
N GLN A 148 2.47 -1.20 1.51
CA GLN A 148 2.69 -2.28 0.55
C GLN A 148 2.86 -1.76 -0.89
N GLU A 149 1.97 -0.85 -1.33
CA GLU A 149 2.08 -0.23 -2.67
C GLU A 149 3.44 0.47 -2.87
N ILE A 150 3.98 1.12 -1.83
CA ILE A 150 5.29 1.77 -1.90
C ILE A 150 6.41 0.74 -2.03
N GLU A 151 6.34 -0.36 -1.30
CA GLU A 151 7.35 -1.44 -1.36
C GLU A 151 7.33 -2.17 -2.71
N ASP A 152 6.14 -2.49 -3.22
CA ASP A 152 5.96 -3.13 -4.52
C ASP A 152 6.49 -2.23 -5.64
N ASN A 153 6.16 -0.94 -5.60
CA ASN A 153 6.65 0.03 -6.58
C ASN A 153 8.17 0.20 -6.53
N LYS A 154 8.79 0.17 -5.34
CA LYS A 154 10.25 0.18 -5.21
C LYS A 154 10.88 -1.06 -5.83
N GLY A 155 10.34 -2.24 -5.54
CA GLY A 155 10.84 -3.49 -6.14
C GLY A 155 10.72 -3.49 -7.66
N ALA A 156 9.60 -2.97 -8.19
CA ALA A 156 9.40 -2.83 -9.63
C ALA A 156 10.39 -1.83 -10.26
N LEU A 157 10.67 -0.71 -9.59
CA LEU A 157 11.67 0.28 -10.03
C LEU A 157 13.07 -0.33 -10.06
N ASP A 158 13.50 -1.00 -8.99
CA ASP A 158 14.81 -1.63 -8.90
C ASP A 158 15.00 -2.69 -10.01
N SER A 159 13.95 -3.49 -10.28
CA SER A 159 13.95 -4.46 -11.37
C SER A 159 14.08 -3.78 -12.73
N ALA A 160 13.31 -2.71 -12.97
CA ALA A 160 13.35 -1.97 -14.23
C ALA A 160 14.71 -1.30 -14.48
N GLU A 161 15.35 -0.77 -13.43
CA GLU A 161 16.70 -0.23 -13.50
C GLU A 161 17.74 -1.32 -13.84
N GLY A 162 17.63 -2.50 -13.24
CA GLY A 162 18.46 -3.66 -13.55
C GLY A 162 18.33 -4.11 -15.02
N ASP A 163 17.09 -4.18 -15.52
CA ASP A 163 16.80 -4.52 -16.91
C ASP A 163 17.33 -3.45 -17.88
N ALA A 164 17.14 -2.17 -17.56
CA ALA A 164 17.65 -1.06 -18.37
C ALA A 164 19.18 -1.09 -18.47
N SER A 165 19.87 -1.35 -17.35
CA SER A 165 21.32 -1.51 -17.32
C SER A 165 21.79 -2.69 -18.19
N THR A 166 21.11 -3.83 -18.07
CA THR A 166 21.40 -5.04 -18.86
C THR A 166 21.20 -4.80 -20.35
N LEU A 167 20.09 -4.16 -20.74
CA LEU A 167 19.77 -3.79 -22.12
C LEU A 167 20.81 -2.83 -22.69
N LYS A 168 21.21 -1.81 -21.93
CA LYS A 168 22.27 -0.87 -22.32
C LYS A 168 23.58 -1.59 -22.58
N GLY A 169 23.99 -2.48 -21.68
CA GLY A 169 25.20 -3.31 -21.85
C GLY A 169 25.13 -4.19 -23.10
N ARG A 170 23.97 -4.81 -23.37
CA ARG A 170 23.76 -5.61 -24.59
C ARG A 170 23.83 -4.77 -25.85
N ASN A 171 23.21 -3.58 -25.84
CA ASN A 171 23.22 -2.68 -26.98
C ASN A 171 24.65 -2.22 -27.33
N LEU A 172 25.44 -1.82 -26.33
CA LEU A 172 26.85 -1.44 -26.53
C LEU A 172 27.68 -2.59 -27.10
N ARG A 173 27.51 -3.82 -26.59
CA ARG A 173 28.19 -5.01 -27.16
C ARG A 173 27.81 -5.25 -28.62
N GLN A 174 26.53 -5.15 -28.95
CA GLN A 174 26.05 -5.29 -30.32
C GLN A 174 26.63 -4.20 -31.23
N GLN A 175 26.64 -2.94 -30.79
CA GLN A 175 27.25 -1.84 -31.55
C GLN A 175 28.74 -2.09 -31.84
N ALA A 176 29.50 -2.60 -30.86
CA ALA A 176 30.90 -2.94 -31.05
C ALA A 176 31.08 -4.07 -32.10
N VAL A 177 30.26 -5.12 -32.03
CA VAL A 177 30.28 -6.22 -33.01
C VAL A 177 29.96 -5.71 -34.43
N PHE A 178 28.93 -4.88 -34.57
CA PHE A 178 28.57 -4.30 -35.87
C PHE A 178 29.67 -3.37 -36.41
N ALA A 179 30.33 -2.60 -35.54
CA ALA A 179 31.44 -1.76 -35.94
C ALA A 179 32.60 -2.59 -36.50
N GLY A 180 32.99 -3.67 -35.82
CA GLY A 180 34.06 -4.58 -36.28
C GLY A 180 33.72 -5.29 -37.59
N LEU A 181 32.51 -5.86 -37.71
CA LEU A 181 32.05 -6.48 -38.96
C LEU A 181 32.06 -5.51 -40.15
N ARG A 182 31.68 -4.25 -39.91
CA ARG A 182 31.72 -3.21 -40.94
C ARG A 182 33.15 -2.87 -41.33
N GLU A 183 34.08 -2.82 -40.38
CA GLU A 183 35.50 -2.60 -40.65
C GLU A 183 36.10 -3.76 -41.46
N ASP A 184 35.87 -5.01 -41.06
CA ASP A 184 36.31 -6.20 -41.80
C ASP A 184 35.76 -6.23 -43.24
N HIS A 185 34.51 -5.83 -43.41
CA HIS A 185 33.88 -5.71 -44.72
C HIS A 185 34.48 -4.56 -45.54
N GLN A 186 34.68 -3.37 -44.95
CA GLN A 186 35.26 -2.22 -45.65
C GLN A 186 36.74 -2.44 -45.99
N GLY A 187 37.49 -3.15 -45.16
CA GLY A 187 38.88 -3.51 -45.38
C GLY A 187 39.08 -4.52 -46.51
N GLY A 188 38.01 -5.13 -47.03
CA GLY A 188 38.08 -6.00 -48.20
C GLY A 188 38.87 -7.29 -47.96
N HIS A 189 39.17 -7.66 -46.71
CA HIS A 189 39.98 -8.85 -46.38
C HIS A 189 39.42 -10.14 -46.98
N HIS A 190 38.09 -10.26 -47.03
CA HIS A 190 37.40 -11.37 -47.67
C HIS A 190 37.63 -11.41 -49.19
N LEU A 191 37.71 -10.26 -49.86
CA LEU A 191 38.01 -10.20 -51.29
C LEU A 191 39.47 -10.60 -51.56
N LEU A 192 40.41 -10.09 -50.74
CA LEU A 192 41.82 -10.45 -50.81
C LEU A 192 42.03 -11.96 -50.60
N TYR A 193 41.36 -12.55 -49.60
CA TYR A 193 41.43 -13.98 -49.35
C TYR A 193 40.86 -14.79 -50.51
N LEU A 194 39.73 -14.37 -51.11
CA LEU A 194 39.17 -15.03 -52.28
C LEU A 194 40.10 -14.95 -53.50
N GLU A 195 40.77 -13.82 -53.69
CA GLU A 195 41.76 -13.63 -54.75
C GLU A 195 42.98 -14.56 -54.56
N GLU A 196 43.52 -14.63 -53.34
CA GLU A 196 44.62 -15.54 -53.00
C GLU A 196 44.24 -17.02 -53.19
N VAL A 197 43.04 -17.41 -52.75
CA VAL A 197 42.54 -18.78 -52.94
C VAL A 197 42.39 -19.09 -54.42
N LYS A 198 41.88 -18.14 -55.22
CA LYS A 198 41.75 -18.29 -56.66
C LYS A 198 43.11 -18.48 -57.32
N GLU A 199 44.09 -17.63 -57.02
CA GLU A 199 45.45 -17.72 -57.55
C GLU A 199 46.08 -19.07 -57.21
N ASN A 200 45.97 -19.52 -55.96
CA ASN A 200 46.47 -20.82 -55.53
C ASN A 200 45.81 -21.99 -56.29
N CYS A 201 44.51 -21.90 -56.57
CA CYS A 201 43.82 -22.89 -57.39
C CYS A 201 44.33 -22.90 -58.84
N GLU A 202 44.57 -21.73 -59.44
CA GLU A 202 45.09 -21.61 -60.80
C GLU A 202 46.51 -22.19 -60.92
N VAL A 203 47.41 -21.87 -59.98
CA VAL A 203 48.77 -22.44 -59.93
C VAL A 203 48.72 -23.96 -59.78
N ARG A 204 47.91 -24.47 -58.85
CA ARG A 204 47.78 -25.93 -58.65
C ARG A 204 47.20 -26.63 -59.87
N ALA A 205 46.25 -26.01 -60.56
CA ALA A 205 45.67 -26.56 -61.79
C ALA A 205 46.72 -26.64 -62.91
N ALA A 206 47.55 -25.59 -63.05
CA ALA A 206 48.65 -25.57 -64.01
C ALA A 206 49.71 -26.66 -63.70
N ASP A 207 50.16 -26.75 -62.44
CA ASP A 207 51.10 -27.77 -61.98
C ASP A 207 50.56 -29.19 -62.21
N PHE A 208 49.29 -29.41 -61.88
CA PHE A 208 48.65 -30.70 -62.11
C PHE A 208 48.63 -31.04 -63.60
N LYS A 209 48.23 -30.10 -64.46
CA LYS A 209 48.22 -30.29 -65.91
C LYS A 209 49.60 -30.64 -66.45
N GLN A 210 50.63 -29.88 -66.07
CA GLN A 210 52.01 -30.14 -66.48
C GLN A 210 52.47 -31.54 -66.05
N ARG A 211 52.21 -31.92 -64.80
CA ARG A 211 52.58 -33.25 -64.28
C ARG A 211 51.81 -34.37 -64.98
N SER A 212 50.54 -34.17 -65.28
CA SER A 212 49.72 -35.12 -66.03
C SER A 212 50.27 -35.34 -67.44
N GLU A 213 50.67 -34.27 -68.14
CA GLU A 213 51.28 -34.35 -69.46
C GLU A 213 52.65 -35.05 -69.42
N LEU A 214 53.52 -34.70 -68.47
CA LEU A 214 54.81 -35.37 -68.29
C LEU A 214 54.64 -36.86 -67.99
N ARG A 215 53.72 -37.21 -67.10
CA ARG A 215 53.44 -38.61 -66.76
C ARG A 215 52.87 -39.38 -67.95
N ALA A 216 52.04 -38.76 -68.79
CA ALA A 216 51.57 -39.39 -70.03
C ALA A 216 52.74 -39.71 -70.97
N ASN A 217 53.68 -38.76 -71.13
CA ASN A 217 54.89 -38.97 -71.93
C ASN A 217 55.80 -40.06 -71.34
N GLU A 218 55.97 -40.09 -70.01
CA GLU A 218 56.71 -41.14 -69.31
C GLU A 218 56.10 -42.52 -69.56
N ILE A 219 54.77 -42.67 -69.45
CA ILE A 219 54.07 -43.92 -69.73
C ILE A 219 54.33 -44.36 -71.18
N GLN A 220 54.22 -43.45 -72.15
CA GLN A 220 54.50 -43.75 -73.56
C GLN A 220 55.96 -44.19 -73.78
N ALA A 221 56.91 -43.55 -73.11
CA ALA A 221 58.32 -43.93 -73.17
C ALA A 221 58.55 -45.33 -72.56
N MET A 222 57.90 -45.65 -71.43
CA MET A 222 57.95 -46.98 -70.83
C MET A 222 57.33 -48.05 -71.73
N ASP A 223 56.20 -47.77 -72.37
CA ASP A 223 55.56 -48.68 -73.34
C ASP A 223 56.46 -48.92 -74.56
N THR A 224 57.11 -47.87 -75.06
CA THR A 224 58.07 -47.98 -76.17
C THR A 224 59.29 -48.83 -75.77
N ALA A 225 59.88 -48.57 -74.59
CA ALA A 225 60.99 -49.36 -74.07
C ALA A 225 60.60 -50.84 -73.89
N LYS A 226 59.38 -51.10 -73.40
CA LYS A 226 58.82 -52.45 -73.29
C LYS A 226 58.71 -53.14 -74.65
N SER A 227 58.24 -52.44 -75.69
CA SER A 227 58.18 -52.98 -77.05
C SER A 227 59.57 -53.36 -77.57
N VAL A 228 60.54 -52.45 -77.48
CA VAL A 228 61.92 -52.70 -77.92
C VAL A 228 62.56 -53.88 -77.18
N LEU A 229 62.34 -54.00 -75.87
CA LEU A 229 62.83 -55.13 -75.09
C LEU A 229 62.18 -56.45 -75.52
N LYS A 230 60.87 -56.45 -75.80
CA LYS A 230 60.16 -57.64 -76.29
C LYS A 230 60.67 -58.07 -77.67
N ASP A 231 60.84 -57.13 -78.59
CA ASP A 231 61.34 -57.39 -79.95
C ASP A 231 62.78 -57.95 -79.90
N LYS A 232 63.64 -57.38 -79.05
CA LYS A 232 65.00 -57.91 -78.82
C LYS A 232 64.99 -59.33 -78.24
N LEU A 233 64.10 -59.62 -77.29
CA LEU A 233 64.00 -60.96 -76.69
C LEU A 233 63.60 -62.01 -77.75
N GLN A 234 62.63 -61.69 -78.61
CA GLN A 234 62.22 -62.56 -79.72
C GLN A 234 63.37 -62.82 -80.70
N SER A 235 64.15 -61.79 -81.04
CA SER A 235 65.31 -61.97 -81.94
C SER A 235 66.43 -62.84 -81.35
N LEU A 236 66.55 -62.89 -80.01
CA LEU A 236 67.53 -63.74 -79.33
C LEU A 236 67.06 -65.19 -79.21
N ASP A 237 65.75 -65.44 -79.05
CA ASP A 237 65.18 -66.79 -79.07
C ASP A 237 65.26 -67.45 -80.47
N GLU A 238 65.32 -66.66 -81.55
CA GLU A 238 65.47 -67.18 -82.93
C GLU A 238 66.94 -67.48 -83.30
N THR A 239 67.92 -67.09 -82.48
CA THR A 239 69.36 -67.25 -82.74
C THR A 239 70.08 -68.20 -81.76
N GLY A 240 69.35 -68.84 -80.84
CA GLY A 240 69.82 -69.94 -79.97
C GLY A 240 69.33 -71.30 -80.42
#